data_AF-A0A965HQ42-F1
#
_entry.id   AF-A0A965HQ42-F1
#
_cell.length_a   1.000
_cell.length_b   1.000
_cell.length_c   1.000
_cell.angle_alpha   90.00
_cell.angle_beta   90.00
_cell.angle_gamma   90.00
#
_symmetry.space_group_name_H-M   'P 1'
#
loop_
_entity.id
_entity.type
_entity.pdbx_description
1 polymer ?
#
loop_
_entity_poly.entity_id
_entity_poly.type
_entity_poly.pdbx_seq_one_letter_code
_entity_poly.pdbx_strand_id
1 'polypeptide(L)' 'MKTITLDEPAYARLKAWKKGGNESFSSVVKRVVPEPGTLGSFLRFVETHQTDRLPGNDKMEKAITRKPGSKHNPWI' A
#
# COMPACT_ATOMS: atom_id res chain seq x y z
N MET A 1 -18.11 -11.28 16.19
CA MET A 1 -18.18 -9.80 16.03
C MET A 1 -17.05 -9.18 16.83
N LYS A 2 -16.48 -8.06 16.36
CA LYS A 2 -15.53 -7.23 17.12
C LYS A 2 -16.07 -5.81 17.17
N THR A 3 -15.90 -5.11 18.29
CA THR A 3 -16.33 -3.72 18.47
C THR A 3 -15.13 -2.81 18.30
N ILE A 4 -15.31 -1.68 17.60
CA ILE A 4 -14.33 -0.60 17.48
C ILE A 4 -14.95 0.69 17.97
N THR A 5 -14.15 1.54 18.60
CA THR A 5 -14.59 2.86 19.06
C THR A 5 -14.22 3.89 18.00
N LEU A 6 -15.16 4.76 17.65
CA LEU A 6 -14.98 5.85 16.70
C LEU A 6 -15.33 7.16 17.40
N ASP A 7 -14.63 8.23 17.07
CA ASP A 7 -15.09 9.57 17.43
C ASP A 7 -16.29 9.96 16.55
N GLU A 8 -17.08 10.93 17.02
CA GLU A 8 -18.29 11.38 16.32
C GLU A 8 -17.98 11.84 14.87
N PRO A 9 -16.89 12.59 14.60
CA PRO A 9 -16.52 12.96 13.24
C PRO A 9 -16.20 11.77 12.34
N ALA A 10 -15.47 10.75 12.83
CA ALA A 10 -15.18 9.55 12.03
C ALA A 10 -16.44 8.72 11.79
N TYR A 11 -17.35 8.64 12.78
CA TYR A 11 -18.63 7.97 12.61
C TYR A 11 -19.48 8.64 11.51
N ALA A 12 -19.59 9.98 11.53
CA ALA A 12 -20.32 10.74 10.52
C ALA A 12 -19.72 10.54 9.12
N ARG A 13 -18.38 10.57 9.02
CA ARG A 13 -17.67 10.27 7.77
C ARG A 13 -17.98 8.86 7.28
N LEU A 14 -17.89 7.84 8.14
CA LEU A 14 -18.16 6.46 7.74
C LEU A 14 -19.62 6.26 7.32
N LYS A 15 -20.56 6.93 7.97
CA LYS A 15 -22.00 6.91 7.64
C LYS A 15 -22.28 7.50 6.25
N ALA A 16 -21.60 8.57 5.86
CA ALA A 16 -21.77 9.21 4.55
C ALA A 16 -21.40 8.30 3.36
N TRP A 17 -20.59 7.26 3.58
CA TRP A 17 -20.16 6.33 2.54
C TRP A 17 -21.10 5.14 2.34
N LYS A 18 -22.17 5.03 3.15
CA LYS A 18 -23.21 4.01 2.96
C LYS A 18 -24.03 4.32 1.72
N LYS A 19 -24.11 3.38 0.79
CA LYS A 19 -24.91 3.52 -0.44
C LYS A 19 -26.39 3.17 -0.23
N GLY A 20 -26.74 2.56 0.90
CA GLY A 20 -28.12 2.19 1.25
C GLY A 20 -28.27 1.81 2.71
N GLY A 21 -29.52 1.82 3.21
CA GLY A 21 -29.84 1.59 4.63
C GLY A 21 -29.44 0.22 5.16
N ASN A 22 -29.39 -0.79 4.30
CA ASN A 22 -29.08 -2.18 4.67
C ASN A 22 -27.58 -2.55 4.54
N GLU A 23 -26.72 -1.60 4.15
CA GLU A 23 -25.29 -1.86 4.03
C GLU A 23 -24.63 -1.92 5.41
N SER A 24 -23.79 -2.92 5.66
CA SER A 24 -23.02 -3.02 6.91
C SER A 24 -21.83 -2.07 6.89
N PHE A 25 -21.45 -1.51 8.04
CA PHE A 25 -20.23 -0.69 8.14
C PHE A 25 -18.97 -1.49 7.78
N SER A 26 -18.92 -2.78 8.11
CA SER A 26 -17.82 -3.67 7.71
C SER A 26 -17.65 -3.75 6.19
N SER A 27 -18.75 -3.79 5.44
CA SER A 27 -18.72 -3.79 3.97
C SER A 27 -18.19 -2.47 3.41
N VAL A 28 -18.59 -1.34 4.02
CA VAL A 28 -18.06 -0.01 3.67
C VAL A 28 -16.56 0.04 3.93
N VAL A 29 -16.10 -0.38 5.11
CA VAL A 29 -14.68 -0.38 5.47
C VAL A 29 -13.86 -1.20 4.46
N LYS A 30 -14.28 -2.43 4.14
CA LYS A 30 -13.58 -3.28 3.15
C LYS A 30 -13.50 -2.66 1.75
N ARG A 31 -14.49 -1.86 1.36
CA ARG A 31 -14.51 -1.17 0.06
C ARG A 31 -13.60 0.04 0.02
N VAL A 32 -13.55 0.79 1.12
CA VAL A 32 -12.94 2.12 1.17
C VAL A 32 -11.52 2.08 1.70
N VAL A 33 -11.27 1.24 2.69
CA VAL A 33 -9.96 1.04 3.30
C VAL A 33 -9.29 -0.11 2.59
N PRO A 34 -8.25 0.14 1.78
CA PRO A 34 -7.53 -0.93 1.11
C PRO A 34 -6.80 -1.79 2.13
N GLU A 35 -6.63 -3.08 1.83
CA GLU A 35 -5.84 -3.95 2.69
C GLU A 35 -4.37 -3.45 2.73
N PRO A 36 -3.81 -3.24 3.93
CA PRO A 36 -2.41 -2.88 4.07
C PRO A 36 -1.55 -4.00 3.50
N GLY A 37 -0.58 -3.64 2.65
CA GLY A 37 0.36 -4.59 2.06
C GLY A 37 -0.07 -5.25 0.75
N THR A 38 -1.24 -4.91 0.18
CA THR A 38 -1.56 -5.38 -1.19
C THR A 38 -0.67 -4.70 -2.23
N LEU A 39 -0.38 -5.40 -3.33
CA LEU A 39 0.38 -4.85 -4.46
C LEU A 39 -0.24 -3.55 -4.99
N GLY A 40 -1.58 -3.46 -5.02
CA GLY A 40 -2.28 -2.23 -5.39
C GLY A 40 -2.02 -1.06 -4.45
N SER A 41 -2.04 -1.30 -3.13
CA SER A 41 -1.65 -0.28 -2.13
C SER A 41 -0.20 0.16 -2.29
N PHE A 42 0.70 -0.78 -2.59
CA PHE A 42 2.11 -0.50 -2.85
C PHE A 42 2.30 0.32 -4.13
N LEU A 43 1.65 -0.05 -5.24
CA LEU A 43 1.69 0.71 -6.49
C LEU A 43 1.19 2.14 -6.30
N ARG A 44 0.07 2.32 -5.58
CA ARG A 44 -0.46 3.65 -5.27
C ARG A 44 0.49 4.46 -4.40
N PHE A 45 1.17 3.81 -3.45
CA PHE A 45 2.21 4.44 -2.63
C PHE A 45 3.40 4.92 -3.48
N VAL A 46 3.90 4.07 -4.38
CA VAL A 46 4.97 4.36 -5.35
C VAL A 46 4.60 5.55 -6.23
N GLU A 47 3.38 5.56 -6.80
CA GLU A 47 2.87 6.67 -7.61
C GLU A 47 2.77 7.98 -6.82
N THR A 48 2.21 7.92 -5.61
CA THR A 48 1.97 9.12 -4.79
C THR A 48 3.27 9.76 -4.32
N HIS A 49 4.26 8.95 -3.94
CA HIS A 49 5.51 9.44 -3.37
C HIS A 49 6.62 9.60 -4.41
N GLN A 50 6.34 9.31 -5.69
CA GLN A 50 7.31 9.35 -6.80
C GLN A 50 8.63 8.69 -6.37
N THR A 51 8.53 7.45 -5.89
CA THR A 51 9.68 6.78 -5.26
C THR A 51 10.83 6.56 -6.22
N ASP A 52 10.59 6.66 -7.54
CA ASP A 52 11.59 6.70 -8.61
C ASP A 52 12.51 7.93 -8.54
N ARG A 53 12.02 9.06 -8.01
CA ARG A 53 12.74 10.35 -7.97
C ARG A 53 13.44 10.61 -6.64
N LEU A 54 13.49 9.64 -5.75
CA LEU A 54 14.12 9.82 -4.45
C LEU A 54 15.64 10.03 -4.62
N PRO A 55 16.22 11.02 -3.91
CA PRO A 55 17.65 11.27 -3.96
C PRO A 55 18.43 10.04 -3.48
N GLY A 56 19.32 9.53 -4.32
CA GLY A 56 20.13 8.32 -4.05
C GLY A 56 19.68 7.05 -4.78
N ASN A 57 18.54 7.06 -5.48
CA ASN A 57 18.15 5.94 -6.36
C ASN A 57 19.18 5.65 -7.45
N ASP A 58 19.86 6.68 -7.94
CA ASP A 58 20.92 6.56 -8.93
C ASP A 58 22.07 5.63 -8.46
N LYS A 59 22.38 5.63 -7.16
CA LYS A 59 23.39 4.75 -6.57
C LYS A 59 22.92 3.29 -6.54
N MET A 60 21.64 3.08 -6.25
CA MET A 60 21.03 1.75 -6.27
C MET A 60 20.97 1.20 -7.70
N GLU A 61 20.55 2.01 -8.67
CA GLU A 61 20.50 1.61 -10.09
C GLU A 61 21.89 1.24 -10.62
N LYS A 62 22.92 2.04 -10.29
CA LYS A 62 24.32 1.73 -10.61
C LYS A 62 24.81 0.43 -9.97
N ALA A 63 24.36 0.11 -8.75
CA ALA A 63 24.72 -1.13 -8.07
C ALA A 63 24.09 -2.37 -8.73
N ILE A 64 22.86 -2.25 -9.24
CA ILE A 64 22.14 -3.33 -9.94
C ILE A 64 22.68 -3.53 -11.36
N THR A 65 22.94 -2.45 -12.10
CA THR A 65 23.48 -2.52 -13.47
C THR A 65 24.94 -2.92 -13.52
N ARG A 66 25.69 -2.76 -12.43
CA ARG A 66 27.01 -3.37 -12.27
C ARG A 66 26.83 -4.88 -12.17
N LYS A 67 26.74 -5.55 -13.33
CA LYS A 67 26.85 -7.02 -13.45
C LYS A 67 28.02 -7.44 -12.54
N PRO A 68 27.80 -8.24 -11.48
CA PRO A 68 28.92 -8.90 -10.86
C PRO A 68 29.52 -9.77 -11.95
N GLY A 69 30.75 -9.45 -12.37
CA GLY A 69 31.51 -10.32 -13.27
C GLY A 69 31.38 -11.74 -12.73
N SER A 70 30.98 -12.66 -13.60
CA SER A 70 30.67 -14.07 -13.33
C SER A 70 31.19 -14.52 -11.96
N LYS A 71 30.35 -14.52 -10.94
CA LYS A 71 30.74 -15.12 -9.66
C LYS A 71 31.06 -16.58 -9.95
N HIS A 72 32.30 -16.97 -9.73
CA HIS A 72 32.72 -18.37 -9.77
C HIS A 72 31.76 -19.15 -8.86
N ASN A 73 31.02 -20.09 -9.43
CA ASN A 73 30.13 -20.96 -8.69
C ASN A 73 30.98 -22.11 -8.13
N PRO A 74 31.19 -22.21 -6.81
CA PRO A 74 32.02 -23.28 -6.23
C PRO A 74 31.31 -24.65 -6.21
N TRP A 75 30.09 -24.74 -6.75
CA TRP A 75 29.25 -25.95 -6.77
C TRP A 75 28.94 -26.46 -8.19
N ILE A 76 29.63 -25.96 -9.21
CA ILE A 76 29.68 -26.56 -10.57
C ILE A 76 31.14 -26.82 -10.92
#